data_AF-A0A1S9IAD1-F1
#
_entry.id   AF-A0A1S9IAD1-F1
#
_cell.length_a   1.000
_cell.length_b   1.000
_cell.length_c   1.000
_cell.angle_alpha   90.00
_cell.angle_beta   90.00
_cell.angle_gamma   90.00
#
_symmetry.space_group_name_H-M   'P 1'
#
loop_
_entity.id
_entity.type
_entity.pdbx_description
1 polymer ?
#
loop_
_entity_poly.entity_id
_entity_poly.type
_entity_poly.pdbx_seq_one_letter_code
_entity_poly.pdbx_strand_id
1 'polypeptide(L)'
;MKSITININGFKSNKKEKCEDKIRISIINVTKIGNNIAYKIKENMDADLYSKYAREKQRDNYIYKDSYFTGDNLNSQIITLEKGDSSLLNEHSYSKKGDSSLLSKHTYSKKEELNLVNKENHIKKEVFNFKEIVKQSFQFYDALIFISSIGIAVRAIAPFIQSKDKDPAVIVIDSTGKYVISLLSGHLGGANELTEKIAKIIGAEPIITTATDNLNIKAPDIIAKENNLVIENLKKAKDIAALLVNAEKVAFIDEDGLIDLPKGYVYNIEDAKGIVLVTNKLHVDKTFLDGDGKFILQDESTYKEGNLAVKKTIISKQKEKKIKPISESVQLEIKGADFQNKSLNNKCIIKLIRKNIILGIGCRKNYDEGIMKENVIKVLKKENIDLKSINSIVSVEIKKDEKAIKELSKFLGCPFITYSIDEIKKIEHKFKGSNFVRKTIGVGSVCEPSIELRGATIIKGKQKLDGMTLAIGKLPD
;
A
#
# COMPACT_ATOMS: atom_id res chain seq x y z
N MET A 1 18.69 -42.36 -18.39
CA MET A 1 17.42 -41.71 -18.76
C MET A 1 16.25 -42.40 -18.06
N LYS A 2 15.53 -41.67 -17.20
CA LYS A 2 14.06 -41.77 -17.00
C LYS A 2 13.69 -40.66 -16.02
N SER A 3 13.04 -39.62 -16.53
CA SER A 3 12.55 -38.49 -15.75
C SER A 3 11.36 -38.90 -14.91
N ILE A 4 11.33 -38.47 -13.64
CA ILE A 4 10.14 -38.56 -12.79
C ILE A 4 9.69 -37.14 -12.48
N THR A 5 8.55 -36.77 -13.06
CA THR A 5 7.88 -35.48 -12.86
C THR A 5 7.24 -35.45 -11.48
N ILE A 6 7.62 -34.50 -10.63
CA ILE A 6 6.91 -34.25 -9.35
C ILE A 6 5.82 -33.21 -9.59
N ASN A 7 4.61 -33.54 -9.13
CA ASN A 7 3.35 -32.86 -9.45
C ASN A 7 3.23 -31.52 -8.70
N ILE A 8 3.13 -30.41 -9.45
CA ILE A 8 3.03 -29.05 -8.89
C ILE A 8 1.56 -28.66 -8.68
N ASN A 9 0.89 -29.26 -7.70
CA ASN A 9 -0.48 -28.89 -7.31
C ASN A 9 -0.65 -29.03 -5.79
N GLY A 10 -0.43 -27.93 -5.05
CA GLY A 10 -0.48 -27.97 -3.58
C GLY A 10 -0.40 -26.63 -2.84
N PHE A 11 -0.02 -25.52 -3.48
CA PHE A 11 -0.04 -24.20 -2.84
C PHE A 11 -1.38 -23.47 -3.08
N LYS A 12 -2.40 -23.84 -2.31
CA LYS A 12 -3.57 -22.97 -2.12
C LYS A 12 -3.15 -21.74 -1.32
N SER A 13 -3.47 -20.56 -1.84
CA SER A 13 -3.26 -19.29 -1.14
C SER A 13 -4.19 -19.19 0.08
N ASN A 14 -3.63 -19.26 1.29
CA ASN A 14 -4.30 -18.72 2.46
C ASN A 14 -4.08 -17.20 2.48
N LYS A 15 -4.98 -16.47 1.82
CA LYS A 15 -5.23 -15.07 2.15
C LYS A 15 -5.72 -15.02 3.59
N LYS A 16 -4.85 -14.66 4.54
CA LYS A 16 -5.29 -14.27 5.88
C LYS A 16 -6.07 -12.95 5.78
N GLU A 17 -7.03 -12.80 6.68
CA GLU A 17 -7.87 -11.62 6.80
C GLU A 17 -7.03 -10.39 7.18
N LYS A 18 -7.51 -9.20 6.78
CA LYS A 18 -6.88 -7.93 7.16
C LYS A 18 -7.16 -7.61 8.63
N CYS A 19 -6.30 -8.08 9.53
CA CYS A 19 -5.93 -7.25 10.67
C CYS A 19 -5.07 -6.08 10.18
N GLU A 20 -4.99 -5.00 10.97
CA GLU A 20 -4.14 -3.84 10.69
C GLU A 20 -2.69 -4.28 10.42
N ASP A 21 -2.08 -3.76 9.35
CA ASP A 21 -0.74 -4.14 8.89
C ASP A 21 0.33 -3.68 9.92
N LYS A 22 0.55 -4.51 10.95
CA LYS A 22 1.50 -4.26 12.04
C LYS A 22 2.93 -4.34 11.52
N ILE A 23 3.62 -3.21 11.50
CA ILE A 23 5.02 -3.07 11.07
C ILE A 23 5.89 -4.06 11.85
N ARG A 24 6.64 -4.92 11.15
CA ARG A 24 7.58 -5.86 11.75
C ARG A 24 8.94 -5.19 11.88
N ILE A 25 9.48 -5.17 13.09
CA ILE A 25 10.71 -4.43 13.43
C ILE A 25 11.73 -5.41 14.03
N SER A 26 12.99 -5.36 13.58
CA SER A 26 14.10 -6.05 14.25
C SER A 26 15.11 -5.06 14.84
N ILE A 27 15.53 -5.31 16.08
CA ILE A 27 16.51 -4.52 16.85
C ILE A 27 17.79 -5.33 16.95
N ILE A 28 18.82 -4.95 16.20
CA ILE A 28 20.11 -5.64 16.17
C ILE A 28 21.10 -4.87 17.05
N ASN A 29 21.28 -5.29 18.30
CA ASN A 29 22.28 -4.72 19.20
C ASN A 29 23.59 -5.52 19.15
N VAL A 30 24.71 -4.83 18.91
CA VAL A 30 26.05 -5.44 18.91
C VAL A 30 26.95 -4.93 20.03
N THR A 31 26.40 -4.25 21.04
CA THR A 31 27.16 -3.56 22.10
C THR A 31 26.65 -3.88 23.52
N LYS A 32 27.55 -3.95 24.51
CA LYS A 32 27.17 -4.20 25.91
C LYS A 32 26.37 -3.04 26.52
N ILE A 33 26.72 -1.81 26.13
CA ILE A 33 26.13 -0.56 26.65
C ILE A 33 24.71 -0.39 26.08
N GLY A 34 24.52 -0.69 24.79
CA GLY A 34 23.24 -0.56 24.07
C GLY A 34 22.11 -1.47 24.53
N ASN A 35 22.33 -2.39 25.47
CA ASN A 35 21.26 -3.26 25.99
C ASN A 35 20.11 -2.48 26.63
N ASN A 36 20.41 -1.45 27.43
CA ASN A 36 19.37 -0.62 28.06
C ASN A 36 18.46 0.02 27.00
N ILE A 37 19.05 0.49 25.90
CA ILE A 37 18.35 1.07 24.75
C ILE A 37 17.49 0.00 24.08
N ALA A 38 18.06 -1.18 23.81
CA ALA A 38 17.36 -2.28 23.15
C ALA A 38 16.11 -2.74 23.91
N TYR A 39 16.24 -2.96 25.24
CA TYR A 39 15.11 -3.34 26.09
C TYR A 39 14.08 -2.21 26.19
N LYS A 40 14.50 -0.95 26.38
CA LYS A 40 13.57 0.21 26.45
C LYS A 40 12.74 0.36 25.16
N ILE A 41 13.33 0.10 23.99
CA ILE A 41 12.59 0.08 22.72
C ILE A 41 11.63 -1.12 22.68
N LYS A 42 12.08 -2.34 23.01
CA LYS A 42 11.22 -3.55 23.01
C LYS A 42 10.06 -3.48 24.01
N GLU A 43 10.21 -2.76 25.12
CA GLU A 43 9.14 -2.51 26.09
C GLU A 43 8.05 -1.55 25.56
N ASN A 44 8.40 -0.68 24.60
CA ASN A 44 7.50 0.34 24.04
C ASN A 44 7.06 0.06 22.59
N MET A 45 7.67 -0.93 21.93
CA MET A 45 7.45 -1.25 20.52
C MET A 45 7.52 -2.76 20.33
N ASP A 46 6.58 -3.31 19.54
CA ASP A 46 6.64 -4.72 19.18
C ASP A 46 7.71 -4.97 18.12
N ALA A 47 8.83 -5.55 18.55
CA ALA A 47 10.03 -5.79 17.74
C ALA A 47 10.77 -7.08 18.16
N ASP A 48 11.70 -7.58 17.36
CA ASP A 48 12.55 -8.73 17.69
C ASP A 48 14.01 -8.36 18.03
N LEU A 49 14.74 -9.16 18.83
CA LEU A 49 16.07 -8.83 19.40
C LEU A 49 16.84 -10.13 19.76
N TYR A 50 17.95 -10.59 19.18
CA TYR A 50 19.06 -9.99 18.40
C TYR A 50 20.07 -9.09 19.18
N SER A 51 20.42 -9.39 20.45
CA SER A 51 21.46 -8.67 21.23
C SER A 51 22.76 -9.45 21.52
N LYS A 52 23.93 -8.94 21.07
CA LYS A 52 25.29 -9.49 21.32
C LYS A 52 25.67 -9.77 22.76
N TYR A 53 24.99 -9.15 23.72
CA TYR A 53 25.39 -9.26 25.11
C TYR A 53 24.17 -9.22 26.03
N ALA A 54 23.33 -10.25 26.02
CA ALA A 54 22.15 -10.33 26.89
C ALA A 54 22.48 -10.16 28.39
N ARG A 55 21.54 -9.60 29.17
CA ARG A 55 21.59 -9.59 30.64
C ARG A 55 20.76 -10.75 31.20
N GLU A 56 21.21 -11.32 32.31
CA GLU A 56 20.36 -12.13 33.21
C GLU A 56 20.06 -11.31 34.46
N LYS A 57 18.95 -11.63 35.12
CA LYS A 57 18.70 -11.30 36.52
C LYS A 57 19.50 -12.28 37.40
N GLN A 58 20.21 -11.79 38.41
CA GLN A 58 20.94 -12.65 39.35
C GLN A 58 20.01 -13.28 40.40
N ARG A 59 20.22 -14.58 40.66
CA ARG A 59 20.18 -15.19 42.00
C ARG A 59 21.39 -16.14 42.10
N ASP A 60 22.25 -15.87 43.07
CA ASP A 60 23.26 -16.72 43.71
C ASP A 60 24.11 -17.70 42.86
N ASN A 61 25.37 -17.29 42.65
CA ASN A 61 26.58 -18.14 42.58
C ASN A 61 26.74 -19.25 41.51
N TYR A 62 26.35 -19.01 40.26
CA TYR A 62 26.94 -19.72 39.11
C TYR A 62 27.33 -18.77 37.96
N ILE A 63 28.43 -19.08 37.25
CA ILE A 63 28.93 -18.31 36.11
C ILE A 63 28.57 -19.02 34.80
N TYR A 64 27.64 -18.43 34.03
CA TYR A 64 27.44 -18.71 32.60
C TYR A 64 26.94 -17.44 31.89
N LYS A 65 27.11 -17.37 30.56
CA LYS A 65 26.25 -16.61 29.60
C LYS A 65 26.72 -16.76 28.16
N ASP A 66 25.81 -17.23 27.30
CA ASP A 66 25.67 -16.84 25.90
C ASP A 66 24.33 -17.41 25.43
N SER A 67 23.28 -16.58 25.40
CA SER A 67 21.90 -16.97 25.04
C SER A 67 21.13 -15.80 24.43
N TYR A 68 20.31 -16.10 23.42
CA TYR A 68 19.38 -15.21 22.72
C TYR A 68 18.06 -15.96 22.52
N PHE A 69 16.97 -15.25 22.29
CA PHE A 69 15.95 -15.71 21.33
C PHE A 69 15.23 -14.51 20.70
N THR A 70 14.79 -14.72 19.47
CA THR A 70 13.92 -13.82 18.68
C THR A 70 12.48 -14.33 18.76
N GLY A 71 11.52 -13.52 18.31
CA GLY A 71 10.09 -13.77 18.49
C GLY A 71 9.55 -15.04 17.84
N ASP A 72 8.25 -15.23 18.09
CA ASP A 72 7.52 -16.44 17.80
C ASP A 72 7.67 -16.93 16.35
N ASN A 73 7.98 -18.21 16.20
CA ASN A 73 8.06 -19.00 14.96
C ASN A 73 9.39 -18.99 14.19
N LEU A 74 10.39 -19.70 14.73
CA LEU A 74 11.32 -20.51 13.92
C LEU A 74 10.92 -21.99 13.98
N ASN A 75 9.90 -22.37 13.20
CA ASN A 75 9.45 -23.74 12.92
C ASN A 75 9.48 -24.74 14.11
N SER A 76 8.60 -24.54 15.09
CA SER A 76 8.15 -25.60 15.98
C SER A 76 6.64 -25.79 15.86
N GLN A 77 6.18 -27.04 15.82
CA GLN A 77 4.76 -27.38 15.73
C GLN A 77 4.03 -26.88 16.98
N ILE A 78 2.84 -26.30 16.79
CA ILE A 78 1.93 -26.01 17.89
C ILE A 78 1.49 -27.36 18.50
N ILE A 79 1.94 -27.64 19.71
CA ILE A 79 1.29 -28.63 20.59
C ILE A 79 0.65 -27.82 21.71
N THR A 80 -0.65 -27.60 21.58
CA THR A 80 -1.48 -27.07 22.67
C THR A 80 -1.50 -28.12 23.78
N LEU A 81 -1.13 -27.74 25.00
CA LEU A 81 -1.40 -28.52 26.19
C LEU A 81 -2.32 -27.72 27.10
N GLU A 82 -3.55 -28.20 27.25
CA GLU A 82 -4.52 -27.68 28.19
C GLU A 82 -4.15 -28.07 29.63
N LYS A 83 -4.79 -27.43 30.62
CA LYS A 83 -4.57 -27.75 32.04
C LYS A 83 -5.25 -29.08 32.41
N GLY A 84 -4.48 -29.96 33.04
CA GLY A 84 -4.91 -31.24 33.64
C GLY A 84 -3.79 -32.27 33.46
N ASP A 85 -3.34 -33.05 34.46
CA ASP A 85 -3.76 -33.15 35.86
C ASP A 85 -2.56 -33.40 36.76
N SER A 86 -2.72 -33.18 38.06
CA SER A 86 -1.73 -33.58 39.07
C SER A 86 -1.72 -35.10 39.28
N SER A 87 -0.59 -35.79 39.05
CA SER A 87 -0.16 -36.93 39.88
C SER A 87 1.19 -37.54 39.44
N LEU A 88 1.78 -38.30 40.37
CA LEU A 88 2.86 -39.29 40.25
C LEU A 88 4.32 -38.78 40.32
N LEU A 89 4.89 -39.05 41.50
CA LEU A 89 6.28 -38.93 41.94
C LEU A 89 7.07 -40.25 41.69
N ASN A 90 8.36 -40.24 42.09
CA ASN A 90 9.25 -41.39 42.34
C ASN A 90 9.84 -42.09 41.09
N GLU A 91 11.07 -42.66 41.07
CA GLU A 91 12.22 -42.74 42.02
C GLU A 91 13.47 -43.26 41.27
N HIS A 92 14.71 -42.95 41.74
CA HIS A 92 15.98 -43.75 41.65
C HIS A 92 16.48 -44.34 40.28
N SER A 93 17.75 -44.73 39.98
CA SER A 93 19.11 -44.64 40.58
C SER A 93 20.22 -45.16 39.62
N TYR A 94 21.43 -44.54 39.63
CA TYR A 94 22.79 -45.14 39.43
C TYR A 94 23.32 -45.79 38.10
N SER A 95 24.43 -45.21 37.57
CA SER A 95 25.80 -45.82 37.42
C SER A 95 26.33 -46.62 36.17
N LYS A 96 27.30 -46.00 35.47
CA LYS A 96 28.64 -46.49 34.96
C LYS A 96 28.89 -47.32 33.66
N LYS A 97 29.75 -46.72 32.80
CA LYS A 97 30.97 -47.20 32.08
C LYS A 97 30.96 -48.44 31.14
N GLY A 98 31.57 -48.26 29.95
CA GLY A 98 32.27 -49.31 29.18
C GLY A 98 32.62 -48.91 27.74
N ASP A 99 33.91 -48.83 27.39
CA ASP A 99 34.40 -48.66 26.01
C ASP A 99 34.33 -49.97 25.20
N SER A 100 34.02 -49.89 23.90
CA SER A 100 34.90 -50.46 22.85
C SER A 100 34.44 -50.04 21.45
N SER A 101 35.36 -50.13 20.49
CA SER A 101 35.26 -49.56 19.14
C SER A 101 34.96 -50.59 18.05
N LEU A 102 34.26 -50.15 17.00
CA LEU A 102 34.22 -50.72 15.63
C LEU A 102 33.60 -52.12 15.46
N LEU A 103 32.44 -52.19 14.78
CA LEU A 103 32.38 -52.78 13.44
C LEU A 103 31.14 -52.30 12.65
N SER A 104 31.01 -52.74 11.39
CA SER A 104 30.35 -52.01 10.31
C SER A 104 29.00 -52.56 9.81
N LYS A 105 28.27 -51.68 9.12
CA LYS A 105 27.29 -51.91 8.04
C LYS A 105 25.84 -52.32 8.39
N HIS A 106 24.93 -51.74 7.60
CA HIS A 106 23.47 -51.78 7.71
C HIS A 106 22.84 -53.16 7.51
N THR A 107 21.79 -53.44 8.30
CA THR A 107 20.58 -54.16 7.85
C THR A 107 19.35 -53.54 8.53
N TYR A 108 18.20 -53.50 7.85
CA TYR A 108 16.98 -52.79 8.28
C TYR A 108 16.01 -53.64 9.13
N SER A 109 15.26 -52.95 10.00
CA SER A 109 13.92 -53.28 10.54
C SER A 109 13.71 -54.54 11.40
N LYS A 110 13.50 -54.32 12.72
CA LYS A 110 12.19 -54.49 13.41
C LYS A 110 12.34 -54.35 14.93
N LYS A 111 12.35 -53.11 15.43
CA LYS A 111 12.14 -52.76 16.85
C LYS A 111 11.86 -51.26 17.03
N GLU A 112 11.03 -50.72 16.16
CA GLU A 112 10.42 -49.42 16.39
C GLU A 112 9.40 -49.55 17.54
N GLU A 113 9.37 -48.54 18.42
CA GLU A 113 8.36 -48.20 19.46
C GLU A 113 8.73 -48.28 20.95
N LEU A 114 9.71 -49.06 21.41
CA LEU A 114 10.11 -49.04 22.84
C LEU A 114 11.48 -48.39 23.07
N ASN A 115 11.47 -47.34 23.92
CA ASN A 115 12.60 -46.64 24.54
C ASN A 115 13.46 -45.71 23.66
N LEU A 116 12.93 -44.51 23.40
CA LEU A 116 13.72 -43.28 23.19
C LEU A 116 13.25 -42.14 24.11
N VAL A 117 12.84 -42.48 25.35
CA VAL A 117 12.41 -41.53 26.40
C VAL A 117 13.59 -40.78 27.02
N ASN A 118 14.82 -41.31 26.92
CA ASN A 118 16.05 -40.60 27.27
C ASN A 118 16.63 -39.88 26.05
N LYS A 119 16.03 -38.75 25.67
CA LYS A 119 16.74 -37.72 24.92
C LYS A 119 17.11 -36.59 25.87
N GLU A 120 18.40 -36.52 26.17
CA GLU A 120 19.02 -35.27 26.60
C GLU A 120 18.61 -34.19 25.58
N ASN A 121 17.84 -33.20 26.04
CA ASN A 121 17.56 -32.00 25.24
C ASN A 121 18.83 -31.15 25.20
N HIS A 122 19.81 -31.61 24.42
CA HIS A 122 20.87 -30.78 23.87
C HIS A 122 20.22 -29.72 22.96
N ILE A 123 19.76 -28.65 23.59
CA ILE A 123 19.40 -27.40 22.92
C ILE A 123 20.64 -27.00 22.12
N LYS A 124 20.56 -27.09 20.79
CA LYS A 124 21.65 -26.66 19.92
C LYS A 124 21.87 -25.18 20.14
N LYS A 125 22.99 -24.85 20.78
CA LYS A 125 23.42 -23.50 21.09
C LYS A 125 23.74 -22.74 19.80
N GLU A 126 22.76 -22.01 19.26
CA GLU A 126 22.97 -21.19 18.07
C GLU A 126 23.86 -19.99 18.39
N VAL A 127 24.99 -19.90 17.68
CA VAL A 127 25.96 -18.82 17.81
C VAL A 127 25.42 -17.58 17.10
N PHE A 128 25.62 -16.38 17.68
CA PHE A 128 25.22 -15.14 17.04
C PHE A 128 25.90 -14.93 15.69
N ASN A 129 25.17 -15.23 14.62
CA ASN A 129 25.59 -14.99 13.26
C ASN A 129 25.03 -13.64 12.78
N PHE A 130 25.75 -12.56 13.10
CA PHE A 130 25.39 -11.19 12.69
C PHE A 130 25.06 -11.08 11.20
N LYS A 131 25.80 -11.78 10.33
CA LYS A 131 25.58 -11.73 8.87
C LYS A 131 24.26 -12.36 8.46
N GLU A 132 23.91 -13.52 9.02
CA GLU A 132 22.64 -14.18 8.71
C GLU A 132 21.45 -13.45 9.32
N ILE A 133 21.61 -12.91 10.53
CA ILE A 133 20.59 -12.08 11.21
C ILE A 133 20.26 -10.82 10.40
N VAL A 134 21.27 -10.11 9.88
CA VAL A 134 21.05 -8.93 9.03
C VAL A 134 20.38 -9.33 7.71
N LYS A 135 20.83 -10.42 7.07
CA LYS A 135 20.21 -10.96 5.84
C LYS A 135 18.73 -11.29 6.03
N GLN A 136 18.38 -12.04 7.08
CA GLN A 136 17.00 -12.40 7.39
C GLN A 136 16.17 -11.18 7.77
N SER A 137 16.74 -10.28 8.58
CA SER A 137 16.09 -9.01 8.95
C SER A 137 15.73 -8.20 7.71
N PHE A 138 16.69 -8.00 6.79
CA PHE A 138 16.50 -7.23 5.57
C PHE A 138 15.48 -7.85 4.60
N GLN A 139 15.28 -9.17 4.65
CA GLN A 139 14.33 -9.89 3.79
C GLN A 139 12.90 -9.96 4.37
N PHE A 140 12.75 -10.03 5.70
CA PHE A 140 11.49 -10.40 6.34
C PHE A 140 10.89 -9.34 7.28
N TYR A 141 11.59 -8.25 7.55
CA TYR A 141 11.10 -7.17 8.41
C TYR A 141 10.92 -5.89 7.61
N ASP A 142 10.03 -5.03 8.10
CA ASP A 142 9.70 -3.75 7.47
C ASP A 142 10.64 -2.64 7.97
N ALA A 143 11.25 -2.82 9.16
CA ALA A 143 12.29 -1.95 9.69
C ALA A 143 13.40 -2.70 10.47
N LEU A 144 14.63 -2.19 10.36
CA LEU A 144 15.82 -2.63 11.09
C LEU A 144 16.37 -1.49 11.95
N ILE A 145 16.60 -1.75 13.24
CA ILE A 145 17.15 -0.81 14.21
C ILE A 145 18.50 -1.35 14.68
N PHE A 146 19.60 -0.77 14.20
CA PHE A 146 20.95 -1.15 14.64
C PHE A 146 21.39 -0.33 15.85
N ILE A 147 21.68 -0.99 16.97
CA ILE A 147 22.33 -0.34 18.12
C ILE A 147 23.83 -0.62 18.01
N SER A 148 24.53 0.27 17.28
CA SER A 148 25.89 0.08 16.79
C SER A 148 26.49 1.41 16.27
N SER A 149 27.70 1.38 15.69
CA SER A 149 28.17 2.52 14.88
C SER A 149 27.65 2.43 13.44
N ILE A 150 27.38 3.58 12.81
CA ILE A 150 26.84 3.68 11.44
C ILE A 150 27.65 2.82 10.45
N GLY A 151 28.99 2.82 10.56
CA GLY A 151 29.86 2.03 9.69
C GLY A 151 29.68 0.51 9.80
N ILE A 152 29.21 -0.01 10.94
CA ILE A 152 28.84 -1.43 11.07
C ILE A 152 27.55 -1.69 10.31
N ALA A 153 26.50 -0.89 10.56
CA ALA A 153 25.20 -1.03 9.90
C ALA A 153 25.33 -0.94 8.36
N VAL A 154 25.98 0.11 7.83
CA VAL A 154 26.19 0.33 6.39
C VAL A 154 26.88 -0.86 5.73
N ARG A 155 28.00 -1.35 6.28
CA ARG A 155 28.72 -2.50 5.72
C ARG A 155 27.91 -3.80 5.80
N ALA A 156 27.03 -3.94 6.79
CA ALA A 156 26.21 -5.14 6.96
C ALA A 156 25.04 -5.19 5.96
N ILE A 157 24.39 -4.04 5.69
CA ILE A 157 23.25 -3.97 4.78
C ILE A 157 23.64 -3.84 3.30
N ALA A 158 24.84 -3.29 3.00
CA ALA A 158 25.27 -2.98 1.62
C ALA A 158 25.07 -4.11 0.59
N PRO A 159 25.27 -5.41 0.89
CA PRO A 159 25.03 -6.50 -0.06
C PRO A 159 23.55 -6.74 -0.43
N PHE A 160 22.61 -6.12 0.27
CA PHE A 160 21.17 -6.39 0.16
C PHE A 160 20.34 -5.21 -0.36
N ILE A 161 20.90 -4.00 -0.39
CA ILE A 161 20.25 -2.77 -0.88
C ILE A 161 19.84 -2.93 -2.35
N GLN A 162 18.59 -2.58 -2.69
CA GLN A 162 18.06 -2.58 -4.05
C GLN A 162 17.53 -1.21 -4.45
N SER A 163 16.51 -0.70 -3.73
CA SER A 163 15.90 0.60 -4.01
C SER A 163 15.01 1.10 -2.85
N LYS A 164 14.89 2.44 -2.72
CA LYS A 164 14.15 3.14 -1.64
C LYS A 164 12.65 2.80 -1.48
N ASP A 165 12.09 2.08 -2.46
CA ASP A 165 10.69 1.65 -2.56
C ASP A 165 10.50 0.15 -2.24
N LYS A 166 11.59 -0.58 -2.01
CA LYS A 166 11.62 -2.01 -1.69
C LYS A 166 12.41 -2.32 -0.42
N ASP A 167 13.48 -1.57 -0.18
CA ASP A 167 14.35 -1.78 0.96
C ASP A 167 13.65 -1.35 2.26
N PRO A 168 13.75 -2.13 3.36
CA PRO A 168 13.15 -1.77 4.63
C PRO A 168 13.73 -0.48 5.21
N ALA A 169 13.01 0.13 6.15
CA ALA A 169 13.55 1.23 6.94
C ALA A 169 14.80 0.76 7.68
N VAL A 170 15.91 1.52 7.62
CA VAL A 170 17.08 1.25 8.46
C VAL A 170 17.38 2.46 9.32
N ILE A 171 17.42 2.23 10.63
CA ILE A 171 17.72 3.21 11.67
C ILE A 171 19.00 2.77 12.39
N VAL A 172 19.87 3.71 12.72
CA VAL A 172 21.04 3.49 13.57
C VAL A 172 20.91 4.30 14.85
N ILE A 173 21.11 3.65 15.98
CA ILE A 173 21.22 4.29 17.29
C ILE A 173 22.64 4.07 17.78
N ASP A 174 23.31 5.15 18.19
CA ASP A 174 24.65 5.02 18.77
C ASP A 174 24.58 4.29 20.12
N SER A 175 25.69 3.69 20.56
CA SER A 175 25.69 2.84 21.76
C SER A 175 25.45 3.58 23.08
N THR A 176 25.48 4.92 23.09
CA THR A 176 25.10 5.75 24.24
C THR A 176 23.64 6.18 24.22
N GLY A 177 22.95 6.04 23.08
CA GLY A 177 21.55 6.45 22.91
C GLY A 177 21.38 7.96 22.86
N LYS A 178 22.38 8.69 22.33
CA LYS A 178 22.34 10.14 22.16
C LYS A 178 21.66 10.52 20.84
N TYR A 179 21.88 9.74 19.78
CA TYR A 179 21.38 10.01 18.44
C TYR A 179 20.62 8.80 17.87
N VAL A 180 19.48 9.07 17.24
CA VAL A 180 18.73 8.11 16.41
C VAL A 180 18.79 8.61 14.98
N ILE A 181 19.37 7.84 14.07
CA ILE A 181 19.74 8.30 12.73
C ILE A 181 18.95 7.52 11.69
N SER A 182 18.21 8.23 10.83
CA SER A 182 17.57 7.64 9.65
C SER A 182 18.64 7.34 8.59
N LEU A 183 18.89 6.05 8.30
CA LEU A 183 20.00 5.62 7.44
C LEU A 183 19.54 5.21 6.02
N LEU A 184 18.44 4.47 5.90
CA LEU A 184 17.92 3.98 4.61
C LEU A 184 16.39 4.03 4.59
N SER A 185 15.82 4.27 3.40
CA SER A 185 14.37 4.31 3.15
C SER A 185 13.58 5.31 4.01
N GLY A 186 14.19 6.48 4.27
CA GLY A 186 13.65 7.57 5.11
C GLY A 186 12.18 7.94 4.85
N HIS A 187 11.83 8.22 3.59
CA HIS A 187 10.49 8.68 3.19
C HIS A 187 9.47 7.53 3.03
N LEU A 188 9.47 6.85 1.89
CA LEU A 188 8.43 5.86 1.56
C LEU A 188 8.43 4.65 2.51
N GLY A 189 9.62 4.18 2.90
CA GLY A 189 9.79 3.11 3.88
C GLY A 189 9.61 3.56 5.34
N GLY A 190 9.49 4.86 5.62
CA GLY A 190 9.13 5.37 6.95
C GLY A 190 10.27 5.46 7.96
N ALA A 191 11.55 5.35 7.57
CA ALA A 191 12.65 5.41 8.54
C ALA A 191 12.78 6.79 9.23
N ASN A 192 12.29 7.88 8.61
CA ASN A 192 12.25 9.22 9.22
C ASN A 192 11.23 9.27 10.37
N GLU A 193 9.99 8.83 10.11
CA GLU A 193 8.93 8.76 11.11
C GLU A 193 9.29 7.82 12.27
N LEU A 194 9.88 6.66 11.95
CA LEU A 194 10.34 5.70 12.95
C LEU A 194 11.54 6.25 13.76
N THR A 195 12.43 7.01 13.14
CA THR A 195 13.52 7.74 13.83
C THR A 195 12.98 8.71 14.87
N GLU A 196 11.98 9.54 14.52
CA GLU A 196 11.33 10.43 15.50
C GLU A 196 10.66 9.67 16.65
N LYS A 197 9.93 8.58 16.35
CA LYS A 197 9.24 7.77 17.38
C LYS A 197 10.24 7.17 18.37
N ILE A 198 11.31 6.55 17.86
CA ILE A 198 12.36 5.96 18.70
C ILE A 198 13.08 7.04 19.52
N ALA A 199 13.40 8.19 18.91
CA ALA A 199 14.03 9.32 19.59
C ALA A 199 13.22 9.78 20.80
N LYS A 200 11.89 9.95 20.63
CA LYS A 200 10.94 10.28 21.71
C LYS A 200 10.89 9.20 22.80
N ILE A 201 10.90 7.91 22.43
CA ILE A 201 10.91 6.79 23.40
C ILE A 201 12.18 6.80 24.24
N ILE A 202 13.36 6.87 23.61
CA ILE A 202 14.61 6.70 24.35
C ILE A 202 15.10 7.98 25.02
N GLY A 203 14.70 9.16 24.53
CA GLY A 203 15.16 10.47 25.00
C GLY A 203 16.39 10.98 24.24
N ALA A 204 16.45 10.70 22.93
CA ALA A 204 17.59 10.99 22.05
C ALA A 204 17.26 12.07 21.01
N GLU A 205 18.30 12.59 20.36
CA GLU A 205 18.18 13.54 19.26
C GLU A 205 17.94 12.79 17.91
N PRO A 206 16.87 13.10 17.16
CA PRO A 206 16.63 12.52 15.85
C PRO A 206 17.50 13.19 14.76
N ILE A 207 18.26 12.40 14.01
CA ILE A 207 19.11 12.86 12.91
C ILE A 207 18.49 12.41 11.58
N ILE A 208 17.85 13.35 10.89
CA ILE A 208 17.22 13.19 9.59
C ILE A 208 17.85 14.21 8.64
N THR A 209 18.34 13.75 7.48
CA THR A 209 19.15 14.57 6.55
C THR A 209 18.53 14.72 5.16
N THR A 210 17.34 14.16 4.94
CA THR A 210 16.64 14.21 3.66
C THR A 210 16.14 15.62 3.33
N ALA A 211 16.57 16.16 2.18
CA ALA A 211 16.37 17.56 1.79
C ALA A 211 14.91 18.03 1.78
N THR A 212 13.97 17.14 1.49
CA THR A 212 12.52 17.40 1.48
C THR A 212 11.94 17.68 2.88
N ASP A 213 12.44 17.05 3.95
CA ASP A 213 11.98 17.31 5.32
C ASP A 213 12.49 18.67 5.83
N ASN A 214 13.77 18.97 5.57
CA ASN A 214 14.39 20.24 5.97
C ASN A 214 13.71 21.48 5.34
N LEU A 215 13.01 21.29 4.22
CA LEU A 215 12.24 22.35 3.55
C LEU A 215 10.74 22.34 3.91
N ASN A 216 10.26 21.35 4.68
CA ASN A 216 8.84 21.14 5.00
C ASN A 216 7.97 20.96 3.73
N ILE A 217 8.55 20.37 2.66
CA ILE A 217 7.89 20.18 1.36
C ILE A 217 7.50 18.72 1.17
N LYS A 218 6.21 18.46 0.91
CA LYS A 218 5.72 17.10 0.62
C LYS A 218 6.07 16.68 -0.81
N ALA A 219 6.74 15.54 -0.96
CA ALA A 219 6.98 14.97 -2.29
C ALA A 219 5.70 14.33 -2.89
N PRO A 220 5.56 14.22 -4.23
CA PRO A 220 4.36 13.65 -4.86
C PRO A 220 4.09 12.19 -4.48
N ASP A 221 5.14 11.43 -4.14
CA ASP A 221 5.03 10.04 -3.71
C ASP A 221 4.49 9.91 -2.27
N ILE A 222 4.78 10.89 -1.40
CA ILE A 222 4.15 11.03 -0.07
C ILE A 222 2.69 11.44 -0.20
N ILE A 223 2.36 12.46 -1.01
CA ILE A 223 0.97 12.90 -1.22
C ILE A 223 0.11 11.74 -1.74
N ALA A 224 0.65 10.93 -2.67
CA ALA A 224 -0.02 9.75 -3.16
C ALA A 224 -0.24 8.68 -2.07
N LYS A 225 0.76 8.42 -1.21
CA LYS A 225 0.66 7.46 -0.11
C LYS A 225 -0.38 7.89 0.93
N GLU A 226 -0.36 9.14 1.36
CA GLU A 226 -1.30 9.70 2.35
C GLU A 226 -2.76 9.65 1.87
N ASN A 227 -3.00 9.84 0.57
CA ASN A 227 -4.33 9.96 -0.03
C ASN A 227 -4.75 8.72 -0.85
N ASN A 228 -4.07 7.58 -0.69
CA ASN A 228 -4.36 6.32 -1.40
C ASN A 228 -4.39 6.42 -2.95
N LEU A 229 -3.64 7.35 -3.53
CA LEU A 229 -3.59 7.60 -4.97
C LEU A 229 -2.56 6.69 -5.68
N VAL A 230 -2.79 6.38 -6.95
CA VAL A 230 -1.84 5.63 -7.78
C VAL A 230 -0.94 6.58 -8.56
N ILE A 231 0.36 6.53 -8.31
CA ILE A 231 1.36 7.31 -9.04
C ILE A 231 1.40 6.82 -10.51
N GLU A 232 1.23 7.71 -11.49
CA GLU A 232 1.34 7.36 -12.92
C GLU A 232 2.73 6.80 -13.26
N ASN A 233 3.76 7.53 -12.83
CA ASN A 233 5.16 7.27 -13.20
C ASN A 233 6.12 7.74 -12.09
N LEU A 234 6.82 6.78 -11.46
CA LEU A 234 7.79 7.05 -10.38
C LEU A 234 9.02 7.85 -10.81
N LYS A 235 9.39 7.87 -12.10
CA LYS A 235 10.48 8.73 -12.60
C LYS A 235 10.05 10.20 -12.54
N LYS A 236 8.89 10.51 -13.13
CA LYS A 236 8.31 11.87 -13.06
C LYS A 236 8.14 12.36 -11.62
N ALA A 237 7.80 11.47 -10.68
CA ALA A 237 7.65 11.83 -9.26
C ALA A 237 8.98 12.32 -8.66
N LYS A 238 10.11 11.70 -9.05
CA LYS A 238 11.46 12.13 -8.68
C LYS A 238 11.84 13.44 -9.38
N ASP A 239 11.48 13.60 -10.65
CA ASP A 239 11.74 14.83 -11.41
C ASP A 239 11.03 16.05 -10.78
N ILE A 240 9.76 15.88 -10.36
CA ILE A 240 9.02 16.90 -9.60
C ILE A 240 9.64 17.13 -8.20
N ALA A 241 10.01 16.07 -7.48
CA ALA A 241 10.66 16.22 -6.18
C ALA A 241 11.99 16.99 -6.27
N ALA A 242 12.75 16.83 -7.37
CA ALA A 242 13.96 17.60 -7.63
C ALA A 242 13.67 19.09 -7.88
N LEU A 243 12.60 19.43 -8.60
CA LEU A 243 12.15 20.83 -8.76
C LEU A 243 11.83 21.46 -7.39
N LEU A 244 11.08 20.76 -6.55
CA LEU A 244 10.71 21.21 -5.21
C LEU A 244 11.93 21.44 -4.30
N VAL A 245 12.89 20.52 -4.30
CA VAL A 245 14.16 20.66 -3.54
C VAL A 245 15.00 21.84 -4.03
N ASN A 246 14.95 22.14 -5.32
CA ASN A 246 15.61 23.32 -5.91
C ASN A 246 14.81 24.63 -5.74
N ALA A 247 13.76 24.64 -4.90
CA ALA A 247 12.86 25.77 -4.68
C ALA A 247 12.15 26.32 -5.94
N GLU A 248 12.00 25.48 -6.96
CA GLU A 248 11.29 25.83 -8.20
C GLU A 248 9.77 25.76 -8.00
N LYS A 249 9.02 26.66 -8.65
CA LYS A 249 7.56 26.64 -8.61
C LYS A 249 7.01 25.35 -9.24
N VAL A 250 6.27 24.58 -8.45
CA VAL A 250 5.51 23.41 -8.91
C VAL A 250 4.04 23.63 -8.61
N ALA A 251 3.19 23.50 -9.63
CA ALA A 251 1.75 23.59 -9.47
C ALA A 251 1.18 22.29 -8.89
N PHE A 252 0.24 22.38 -7.96
CA PHE A 252 -0.56 21.25 -7.50
C PHE A 252 -2.04 21.54 -7.75
N ILE A 253 -2.72 20.59 -8.39
CA ILE A 253 -4.15 20.66 -8.66
C ILE A 253 -4.78 19.32 -8.30
N ASP A 254 -5.92 19.38 -7.64
CA ASP A 254 -6.84 18.26 -7.47
C ASP A 254 -8.15 18.60 -8.17
N GLU A 255 -8.53 17.81 -9.17
CA GLU A 255 -9.78 18.02 -9.92
C GLU A 255 -11.03 17.89 -9.03
N ASP A 256 -10.93 17.12 -7.96
CA ASP A 256 -12.04 16.86 -7.03
C ASP A 256 -12.03 17.84 -5.82
N GLY A 257 -10.96 18.62 -5.65
CA GLY A 257 -10.82 19.60 -4.55
C GLY A 257 -10.74 18.99 -3.14
N LEU A 258 -10.39 17.72 -3.02
CA LEU A 258 -10.40 16.94 -1.77
C LEU A 258 -9.08 17.03 -0.99
N ILE A 259 -8.00 17.45 -1.65
CA ILE A 259 -6.66 17.58 -1.08
C ILE A 259 -6.27 19.05 -1.03
N ASP A 260 -6.13 19.59 0.18
CA ASP A 260 -5.58 20.93 0.44
C ASP A 260 -4.21 21.12 -0.24
N LEU A 261 -3.90 22.36 -0.66
CA LEU A 261 -2.62 22.69 -1.29
C LEU A 261 -1.44 22.24 -0.39
N PRO A 262 -0.63 21.27 -0.82
CA PRO A 262 0.46 20.80 0.01
C PRO A 262 1.55 21.88 0.13
N LYS A 263 2.24 21.91 1.28
CA LYS A 263 3.36 22.85 1.49
C LYS A 263 4.43 22.68 0.41
N GLY A 264 4.91 23.80 -0.13
CA GLY A 264 5.89 23.86 -1.22
C GLY A 264 5.29 23.98 -2.63
N TYR A 265 3.98 23.82 -2.78
CA TYR A 265 3.29 23.94 -4.08
C TYR A 265 2.57 25.27 -4.23
N VAL A 266 2.17 25.59 -5.46
CA VAL A 266 1.34 26.73 -5.82
C VAL A 266 0.12 26.30 -6.63
N TYR A 267 -0.92 27.14 -6.69
CA TYR A 267 -2.03 26.94 -7.64
C TYR A 267 -1.73 27.53 -9.03
N ASN A 268 -0.79 28.48 -9.15
CA ASN A 268 -0.47 29.09 -10.45
C ASN A 268 0.39 28.17 -11.32
N ILE A 269 -0.12 27.83 -12.50
CA ILE A 269 0.53 26.96 -13.48
C ILE A 269 1.42 27.73 -14.46
N GLU A 270 1.12 29.00 -14.73
CA GLU A 270 1.81 29.83 -15.72
C GLU A 270 3.33 29.82 -15.47
N ASP A 271 3.72 30.18 -14.25
CA ASP A 271 5.11 30.20 -13.75
C ASP A 271 5.69 28.83 -13.38
N ALA A 272 4.87 27.77 -13.32
CA ALA A 272 5.30 26.49 -12.76
C ALA A 272 6.17 25.69 -13.75
N LYS A 273 7.31 25.19 -13.28
CA LYS A 273 8.20 24.30 -14.06
C LYS A 273 7.73 22.83 -14.05
N GLY A 274 6.95 22.46 -13.04
CA GLY A 274 6.32 21.14 -12.91
C GLY A 274 4.86 21.24 -12.47
N ILE A 275 4.08 20.19 -12.74
CA ILE A 275 2.67 20.09 -12.38
C ILE A 275 2.39 18.71 -11.77
N VAL A 276 1.78 18.68 -10.59
CA VAL A 276 1.15 17.51 -10.00
C VAL A 276 -0.36 17.66 -10.16
N LEU A 277 -1.00 16.69 -10.81
CA LEU A 277 -2.44 16.65 -11.01
C LEU A 277 -3.04 15.41 -10.36
N VAL A 278 -3.99 15.60 -9.44
CA VAL A 278 -4.83 14.54 -8.90
C VAL A 278 -6.10 14.44 -9.74
N THR A 279 -6.34 13.27 -10.34
CA THR A 279 -7.41 13.06 -11.33
C THR A 279 -7.76 11.58 -11.46
N ASN A 280 -8.95 11.24 -11.94
CA ASN A 280 -9.30 9.90 -12.42
C ASN A 280 -9.27 9.77 -13.96
N LYS A 281 -8.90 10.85 -14.66
CA LYS A 281 -8.99 10.93 -16.13
C LYS A 281 -7.79 10.34 -16.86
N LEU A 282 -8.05 9.78 -18.05
CA LEU A 282 -7.02 9.16 -18.89
C LEU A 282 -6.13 10.23 -19.54
N HIS A 283 -6.75 11.23 -20.14
CA HIS A 283 -6.15 12.38 -20.79
C HIS A 283 -6.52 13.67 -20.06
N VAL A 284 -5.59 14.61 -20.03
CA VAL A 284 -5.77 15.95 -19.46
C VAL A 284 -5.90 16.92 -20.64
N ASP A 285 -7.14 17.30 -20.95
CA ASP A 285 -7.42 18.21 -22.05
C ASP A 285 -7.12 19.67 -21.71
N LYS A 286 -6.93 20.50 -22.75
CA LYS A 286 -6.79 21.96 -22.58
C LYS A 286 -7.99 22.60 -21.89
N THR A 287 -9.17 21.98 -21.92
CA THR A 287 -10.41 22.45 -21.26
C THR A 287 -10.36 22.42 -19.73
N PHE A 288 -9.38 21.74 -19.13
CA PHE A 288 -9.09 21.94 -17.71
C PHE A 288 -8.51 23.31 -17.41
N LEU A 289 -8.00 24.00 -18.44
CA LEU A 289 -7.50 25.36 -18.36
C LEU A 289 -8.49 26.29 -19.09
N ASP A 290 -8.73 27.47 -18.52
CA ASP A 290 -9.37 28.56 -19.25
C ASP A 290 -8.43 29.14 -20.32
N GLY A 291 -8.90 30.15 -21.07
CA GLY A 291 -8.11 30.81 -22.11
C GLY A 291 -6.81 31.45 -21.60
N ASP A 292 -6.68 31.67 -20.29
CA ASP A 292 -5.51 32.25 -19.64
C ASP A 292 -4.55 31.18 -19.07
N GLY A 293 -4.97 29.91 -18.98
CA GLY A 293 -4.16 28.84 -18.39
C GLY A 293 -4.49 28.50 -16.92
N LYS A 294 -5.63 28.93 -16.38
CA LYS A 294 -6.07 28.67 -14.99
C LYS A 294 -7.09 27.54 -14.92
N PHE A 295 -7.10 26.77 -13.83
CA PHE A 295 -7.99 25.61 -13.76
C PHE A 295 -9.48 25.97 -13.70
N ILE A 296 -10.26 25.34 -14.58
CA ILE A 296 -11.73 25.33 -14.50
C ILE A 296 -12.14 24.20 -13.55
N LEU A 297 -12.46 24.55 -12.31
CA LEU A 297 -13.14 23.66 -11.37
C LEU A 297 -14.58 23.45 -11.88
N GLN A 298 -14.83 22.34 -12.57
CA GLN A 298 -16.15 22.03 -13.14
C GLN A 298 -17.06 21.35 -12.12
N ASP A 299 -17.97 22.13 -11.55
CA ASP A 299 -19.34 21.68 -11.35
C ASP A 299 -20.20 22.27 -12.49
N GLU A 300 -20.54 21.43 -13.48
CA GLU A 300 -21.85 21.47 -14.17
C GLU A 300 -21.96 20.31 -15.16
N SER A 301 -22.88 19.39 -14.89
CA SER A 301 -23.14 18.23 -15.74
C SER A 301 -24.02 18.58 -16.94
N THR A 302 -23.46 18.73 -18.14
CA THR A 302 -24.11 18.26 -19.39
C THR A 302 -23.15 18.21 -20.58
N TYR A 303 -22.78 17.01 -21.03
CA TYR A 303 -22.24 16.84 -22.39
C TYR A 303 -23.40 16.66 -23.37
N LYS A 304 -23.68 17.69 -24.17
CA LYS A 304 -24.46 17.58 -25.41
C LYS A 304 -23.69 18.29 -26.52
N GLU A 305 -23.46 17.58 -27.61
CA GLU A 305 -23.03 18.19 -28.87
C GLU A 305 -24.18 19.07 -29.40
N GLY A 306 -23.87 20.31 -29.79
CA GLY A 306 -24.82 21.23 -30.42
C GLY A 306 -25.02 22.54 -29.67
N ASN A 307 -24.45 23.60 -30.26
CA ASN A 307 -24.68 25.02 -30.02
C ASN A 307 -24.29 25.62 -28.65
N LEU A 308 -23.32 26.53 -28.76
CA LEU A 308 -22.81 27.42 -27.74
C LEU A 308 -23.93 28.32 -27.16
N ALA A 309 -24.29 28.11 -25.90
CA ALA A 309 -25.15 29.00 -25.11
C ALA A 309 -24.70 29.00 -23.64
N VAL A 310 -23.53 29.59 -23.37
CA VAL A 310 -22.93 29.63 -22.03
C VAL A 310 -23.74 30.56 -21.11
N LYS A 311 -24.49 29.99 -20.16
CA LYS A 311 -24.80 30.69 -18.91
C LYS A 311 -23.64 30.49 -17.94
N LYS A 312 -23.29 31.56 -17.23
CA LYS A 312 -22.01 31.71 -16.54
C LYS A 312 -22.26 31.89 -15.05
N THR A 313 -21.69 31.02 -14.22
CA THR A 313 -21.71 31.16 -12.76
C THR A 313 -20.28 31.14 -12.23
N ILE A 314 -19.90 32.14 -11.44
CA ILE A 314 -18.59 32.27 -10.80
C ILE A 314 -18.80 32.56 -9.32
N ILE A 315 -18.13 31.82 -8.45
CA ILE A 315 -17.87 32.17 -7.06
C ILE A 315 -16.44 31.72 -6.75
N SER A 316 -15.54 32.45 -6.10
CA SER A 316 -15.18 33.88 -6.02
C SER A 316 -14.11 33.94 -4.92
N LYS A 317 -13.10 34.82 -5.06
CA LYS A 317 -12.00 35.02 -4.11
C LYS A 317 -12.43 34.96 -2.63
N GLN A 318 -11.72 34.17 -1.81
CA GLN A 318 -11.56 34.51 -0.40
C GLN A 318 -10.23 35.25 -0.19
N LYS A 319 -10.33 36.58 -0.08
CA LYS A 319 -9.49 37.40 0.79
C LYS A 319 -10.43 38.12 1.75
N GLU A 320 -9.95 38.40 2.95
CA GLU A 320 -10.78 38.77 4.09
C GLU A 320 -11.58 40.09 3.90
N LYS A 321 -12.78 40.11 4.51
CA LYS A 321 -13.61 41.28 4.91
C LYS A 321 -14.42 42.09 3.86
N LYS A 322 -15.74 41.95 4.01
CA LYS A 322 -16.87 42.91 3.80
C LYS A 322 -17.24 43.47 2.39
N ILE A 323 -18.41 43.02 1.92
CA ILE A 323 -19.56 43.77 1.32
C ILE A 323 -19.45 44.31 -0.14
N LYS A 324 -20.11 43.61 -1.08
CA LYS A 324 -21.13 44.02 -2.12
C LYS A 324 -21.16 45.47 -2.71
N PRO A 325 -21.71 45.66 -3.94
CA PRO A 325 -21.44 45.06 -5.26
C PRO A 325 -21.25 46.20 -6.33
N ILE A 326 -21.78 46.07 -7.58
CA ILE A 326 -21.70 47.01 -8.76
C ILE A 326 -20.43 46.73 -9.60
N SER A 327 -20.45 46.13 -10.80
CA SER A 327 -21.23 46.31 -12.05
C SER A 327 -20.69 47.38 -12.99
N GLU A 328 -19.74 46.99 -13.85
CA GLU A 328 -19.75 47.34 -15.28
C GLU A 328 -18.79 46.44 -16.07
N SER A 329 -19.09 46.23 -17.35
CA SER A 329 -18.40 45.29 -18.23
C SER A 329 -17.45 46.02 -19.19
N VAL A 330 -16.16 45.70 -19.12
CA VAL A 330 -15.20 46.04 -20.18
C VAL A 330 -14.95 44.80 -21.03
N GLN A 331 -15.32 44.86 -22.31
CA GLN A 331 -14.97 43.85 -23.31
C GLN A 331 -13.58 44.16 -23.87
N LEU A 332 -12.79 43.11 -24.09
CA LEU A 332 -11.61 43.15 -24.95
C LEU A 332 -11.76 42.03 -26.00
N GLU A 333 -11.92 42.42 -27.25
CA GLU A 333 -11.74 41.50 -28.39
C GLU A 333 -10.26 41.25 -28.62
N ILE A 334 -9.88 39.99 -28.82
CA ILE A 334 -8.58 39.63 -29.40
C ILE A 334 -8.85 38.84 -30.68
N LYS A 335 -8.35 39.36 -31.80
CA LYS A 335 -8.50 38.77 -33.13
C LYS A 335 -7.78 37.41 -33.17
N GLY A 336 -8.44 36.40 -33.76
CA GLY A 336 -7.92 35.04 -33.79
C GLY A 336 -6.69 34.87 -34.67
N ALA A 337 -5.49 34.97 -34.09
CA ALA A 337 -4.23 34.67 -34.78
C ALA A 337 -3.09 34.09 -33.89
N ASP A 338 -3.33 33.74 -32.61
CA ASP A 338 -2.28 33.24 -31.69
C ASP A 338 -2.56 31.85 -31.06
N PHE A 339 -3.52 31.09 -31.60
CA PHE A 339 -4.00 29.83 -31.02
C PHE A 339 -3.09 28.58 -31.19
N GLN A 340 -1.76 28.77 -31.28
CA GLN A 340 -0.75 27.68 -31.27
C GLN A 340 0.25 27.79 -30.10
N ASN A 341 -0.17 28.34 -28.97
CA ASN A 341 0.78 28.72 -27.92
C ASN A 341 1.43 27.51 -27.18
N LYS A 342 2.76 27.54 -27.07
CA LYS A 342 3.66 26.40 -26.72
C LYS A 342 3.74 26.04 -25.22
N SER A 343 2.85 26.58 -24.38
CA SER A 343 3.04 26.67 -22.90
C SER A 343 3.16 25.34 -22.14
N LEU A 344 2.61 24.24 -22.67
CA LEU A 344 2.62 22.92 -21.99
C LEU A 344 3.76 21.98 -22.41
N ASN A 345 4.39 22.18 -23.58
CA ASN A 345 5.24 21.15 -24.20
C ASN A 345 6.57 20.85 -23.49
N ASN A 346 7.00 21.69 -22.54
CA ASN A 346 8.26 21.52 -21.79
C ASN A 346 8.08 21.33 -20.26
N LYS A 347 6.85 21.29 -19.74
CA LYS A 347 6.61 21.16 -18.29
C LYS A 347 6.58 19.68 -17.88
N CYS A 348 7.21 19.34 -16.75
CA CYS A 348 7.08 17.98 -16.21
C CYS A 348 5.70 17.83 -15.56
N ILE A 349 4.84 16.96 -16.10
CA ILE A 349 3.47 16.76 -15.60
C ILE A 349 3.29 15.33 -15.11
N ILE A 350 2.96 15.14 -13.84
CA ILE A 350 2.62 13.84 -13.25
C ILE A 350 1.14 13.77 -12.85
N LYS A 351 0.49 12.65 -13.18
CA LYS A 351 -0.82 12.30 -12.63
C LYS A 351 -0.67 11.45 -11.37
N LEU A 352 -1.40 11.82 -10.32
CA LEU A 352 -1.71 10.97 -9.17
C LEU A 352 -3.17 10.51 -9.33
N ILE A 353 -3.37 9.23 -9.55
CA ILE A 353 -4.63 8.71 -10.08
C ILE A 353 -5.55 8.29 -8.92
N ARG A 354 -6.69 8.97 -8.78
CA ARG A 354 -7.69 8.68 -7.73
C ARG A 354 -8.47 7.42 -8.06
N LYS A 355 -8.62 6.52 -7.09
CA LYS A 355 -9.34 5.25 -7.22
C LYS A 355 -10.81 5.38 -6.77
N ASN A 356 -11.60 6.20 -7.47
CA ASN A 356 -13.00 6.46 -7.13
C ASN A 356 -14.03 5.97 -8.18
N ILE A 357 -13.64 5.35 -9.30
CA ILE A 357 -14.59 4.92 -10.33
C ILE A 357 -15.17 3.52 -10.07
N ILE A 358 -16.49 3.38 -10.22
CA ILE A 358 -17.25 2.13 -10.04
C ILE A 358 -17.87 1.70 -11.36
N LEU A 359 -17.70 0.43 -11.75
CA LEU A 359 -18.27 -0.13 -12.98
C LEU A 359 -19.45 -1.07 -12.67
N GLY A 360 -20.67 -0.63 -12.98
CA GLY A 360 -21.87 -1.45 -12.86
C GLY A 360 -22.05 -2.33 -14.10
N ILE A 361 -21.74 -3.62 -13.99
CA ILE A 361 -21.66 -4.54 -15.14
C ILE A 361 -22.77 -5.60 -15.10
N GLY A 362 -23.37 -5.87 -16.26
CA GLY A 362 -24.23 -7.01 -16.51
C GLY A 362 -23.96 -7.61 -17.89
N CYS A 363 -24.26 -8.88 -18.10
CA CYS A 363 -24.07 -9.57 -19.38
C CYS A 363 -24.99 -10.78 -19.55
N ARG A 364 -25.07 -11.33 -20.77
CA ARG A 364 -25.59 -12.68 -21.03
C ARG A 364 -24.73 -13.73 -20.29
N LYS A 365 -25.24 -14.95 -20.10
CA LYS A 365 -24.48 -16.06 -19.49
C LYS A 365 -23.38 -16.52 -20.44
N ASN A 366 -22.21 -16.90 -19.91
CA ASN A 366 -21.04 -17.34 -20.69
C ASN A 366 -20.59 -16.29 -21.71
N TYR A 367 -20.59 -15.01 -21.31
CA TYR A 367 -20.11 -13.92 -22.17
C TYR A 367 -18.60 -14.04 -22.39
N ASP A 368 -18.10 -13.61 -23.54
CA ASP A 368 -16.67 -13.71 -23.85
C ASP A 368 -15.83 -12.71 -23.05
N GLU A 369 -14.70 -13.17 -22.52
CA GLU A 369 -13.83 -12.37 -21.66
C GLU A 369 -12.98 -11.35 -22.43
N GLY A 370 -12.61 -11.62 -23.68
CA GLY A 370 -11.87 -10.70 -24.55
C GLY A 370 -12.76 -9.55 -25.00
N ILE A 371 -13.95 -9.88 -25.53
CA ILE A 371 -14.97 -8.91 -25.92
C ILE A 371 -15.37 -8.03 -24.72
N MET A 372 -15.50 -8.59 -23.51
CA MET A 372 -15.80 -7.78 -22.31
C MET A 372 -14.67 -6.79 -21.99
N LYS A 373 -13.41 -7.23 -21.98
CA LYS A 373 -12.24 -6.37 -21.73
C LYS A 373 -12.17 -5.25 -22.77
N GLU A 374 -12.30 -5.58 -24.06
CA GLU A 374 -12.32 -4.59 -25.14
C GLU A 374 -13.43 -3.56 -24.98
N ASN A 375 -14.68 -4.00 -24.74
CA ASN A 375 -15.83 -3.12 -24.62
C ASN A 375 -15.69 -2.15 -23.44
N VAL A 376 -15.17 -2.63 -22.30
CA VAL A 376 -14.89 -1.77 -21.14
C VAL A 376 -13.77 -0.77 -21.45
N ILE A 377 -12.66 -1.19 -22.07
CA ILE A 377 -11.58 -0.28 -22.49
C ILE A 377 -12.09 0.77 -23.48
N LYS A 378 -12.90 0.38 -24.46
CA LYS A 378 -13.51 1.28 -25.46
C LYS A 378 -14.38 2.34 -24.79
N VAL A 379 -15.24 1.96 -23.83
CA VAL A 379 -16.08 2.91 -23.09
C VAL A 379 -15.22 3.81 -22.18
N LEU A 380 -14.28 3.27 -21.41
CA LEU A 380 -13.46 4.08 -20.50
C LEU A 380 -12.62 5.12 -21.26
N LYS A 381 -12.04 4.75 -22.42
CA LYS A 381 -11.37 5.71 -23.31
C LYS A 381 -12.32 6.79 -23.82
N LYS A 382 -13.54 6.42 -24.25
CA LYS A 382 -14.56 7.37 -24.74
C LYS A 382 -15.01 8.36 -23.67
N GLU A 383 -15.16 7.90 -22.43
CA GLU A 383 -15.55 8.74 -21.28
C GLU A 383 -14.34 9.41 -20.59
N ASN A 384 -13.14 9.31 -21.18
CA ASN A 384 -11.86 9.86 -20.69
C ASN A 384 -11.46 9.40 -19.26
N ILE A 385 -11.67 8.13 -18.92
CA ILE A 385 -11.38 7.55 -17.60
C ILE A 385 -10.13 6.67 -17.64
N ASP A 386 -9.20 6.86 -16.69
CA ASP A 386 -7.99 6.05 -16.56
C ASP A 386 -8.32 4.66 -16.00
N LEU A 387 -7.80 3.60 -16.60
CA LEU A 387 -7.99 2.22 -16.12
C LEU A 387 -7.50 2.00 -14.67
N LYS A 388 -6.53 2.79 -14.20
CA LYS A 388 -6.01 2.72 -12.82
C LYS A 388 -6.95 3.37 -11.79
N SER A 389 -7.96 4.12 -12.22
CA SER A 389 -8.95 4.78 -11.35
C SER A 389 -10.09 3.86 -10.90
N ILE A 390 -10.20 2.66 -11.47
CA ILE A 390 -11.28 1.74 -11.16
C ILE A 390 -11.11 1.19 -9.73
N ASN A 391 -12.04 1.58 -8.86
CA ASN A 391 -12.14 1.14 -7.47
C ASN A 391 -12.72 -0.28 -7.36
N SER A 392 -13.81 -0.55 -8.09
CA SER A 392 -14.48 -1.86 -8.07
C SER A 392 -15.42 -2.08 -9.24
N ILE A 393 -15.73 -3.35 -9.52
CA ILE A 393 -16.82 -3.78 -10.39
C ILE A 393 -18.00 -4.23 -9.50
N VAL A 394 -19.21 -3.85 -9.86
CA VAL A 394 -20.43 -4.18 -9.11
C VAL A 394 -21.50 -4.84 -10.00
N SER A 395 -22.22 -5.83 -9.45
CA SER A 395 -23.33 -6.52 -10.13
C SER A 395 -24.30 -7.16 -9.14
N VAL A 396 -25.21 -7.99 -9.64
CA VAL A 396 -26.14 -8.84 -8.88
C VAL A 396 -25.53 -10.23 -8.59
N GLU A 397 -25.94 -10.88 -7.50
CA GLU A 397 -25.45 -12.18 -7.03
C GLU A 397 -25.48 -13.31 -8.08
N ILE A 398 -26.47 -13.35 -8.98
CA ILE A 398 -26.54 -14.36 -10.07
C ILE A 398 -25.35 -14.24 -11.05
N LYS A 399 -24.58 -13.15 -10.99
CA LYS A 399 -23.34 -12.92 -11.73
C LYS A 399 -22.05 -13.16 -10.94
N LYS A 400 -22.15 -13.54 -9.66
CA LYS A 400 -21.01 -13.85 -8.78
C LYS A 400 -20.04 -14.86 -9.40
N ASP A 401 -20.54 -15.81 -10.19
CA ASP A 401 -19.74 -16.85 -10.84
C ASP A 401 -19.50 -16.67 -12.35
N GLU A 402 -19.86 -15.51 -12.93
CA GLU A 402 -19.61 -15.22 -14.35
C GLU A 402 -18.10 -15.04 -14.63
N LYS A 403 -17.53 -15.95 -15.43
CA LYS A 403 -16.08 -15.99 -15.71
C LYS A 403 -15.55 -14.66 -16.25
N ALA A 404 -16.23 -14.08 -17.25
CA ALA A 404 -15.77 -12.84 -17.89
C ALA A 404 -15.64 -11.66 -16.90
N ILE A 405 -16.56 -11.53 -15.93
CA ILE A 405 -16.51 -10.45 -14.94
C ILE A 405 -15.38 -10.71 -13.93
N LYS A 406 -15.15 -11.97 -13.52
CA LYS A 406 -13.99 -12.34 -12.68
C LYS A 406 -12.66 -12.04 -13.37
N GLU A 407 -12.52 -12.36 -14.66
CA GLU A 407 -11.30 -12.07 -15.41
C GLU A 407 -11.11 -10.58 -15.71
N LEU A 408 -12.19 -9.81 -15.87
CA LEU A 408 -12.12 -8.35 -15.94
C LEU A 408 -11.67 -7.73 -14.59
N SER A 409 -12.20 -8.22 -13.47
CA SER A 409 -11.79 -7.79 -12.12
C SER A 409 -10.30 -8.02 -11.88
N LYS A 410 -9.78 -9.20 -12.25
CA LYS A 410 -8.33 -9.49 -12.21
C LYS A 410 -7.53 -8.56 -13.12
N PHE A 411 -7.98 -8.35 -14.35
CA PHE A 411 -7.31 -7.48 -15.34
C PHE A 411 -7.21 -6.02 -14.86
N LEU A 412 -8.26 -5.50 -14.22
CA LEU A 412 -8.28 -4.14 -13.65
C LEU A 412 -7.64 -4.06 -12.25
N GLY A 413 -7.28 -5.18 -11.63
CA GLY A 413 -6.73 -5.22 -10.27
C GLY A 413 -7.68 -4.71 -9.18
N CYS A 414 -9.00 -4.82 -9.40
CA CYS A 414 -10.04 -4.29 -8.51
C CYS A 414 -11.01 -5.38 -8.04
N PRO A 415 -11.62 -5.28 -6.84
CA PRO A 415 -12.62 -6.25 -6.37
C PRO A 415 -13.88 -6.28 -7.25
N PHE A 416 -14.42 -7.48 -7.43
CA PHE A 416 -15.77 -7.71 -7.93
C PHE A 416 -16.72 -7.94 -6.74
N ILE A 417 -17.71 -7.07 -6.59
CA ILE A 417 -18.71 -7.08 -5.52
C ILE A 417 -20.08 -7.41 -6.14
N THR A 418 -20.88 -8.21 -5.45
CA THR A 418 -22.24 -8.55 -5.87
C THR A 418 -23.24 -8.33 -4.75
N TYR A 419 -24.38 -7.74 -5.09
CA TYR A 419 -25.49 -7.54 -4.17
C TYR A 419 -26.61 -8.55 -4.44
N SER A 420 -27.35 -8.91 -3.41
CA SER A 420 -28.53 -9.75 -3.52
C SER A 420 -29.65 -9.05 -4.30
N ILE A 421 -30.57 -9.86 -4.84
CA ILE A 421 -31.78 -9.37 -5.49
C ILE A 421 -32.60 -8.49 -4.52
N ASP A 422 -32.65 -8.83 -3.23
CA ASP A 422 -33.45 -8.10 -2.23
C ASP A 422 -32.80 -6.78 -1.77
N GLU A 423 -31.47 -6.66 -1.80
CA GLU A 423 -30.81 -5.35 -1.66
C GLU A 423 -31.12 -4.44 -2.86
N ILE A 424 -31.05 -4.97 -4.08
CA ILE A 424 -31.34 -4.22 -5.31
C ILE A 424 -32.81 -3.77 -5.35
N LYS A 425 -33.77 -4.63 -4.96
CA LYS A 425 -35.21 -4.31 -4.88
C LYS A 425 -35.51 -3.05 -4.06
N LYS A 426 -34.76 -2.80 -2.97
CA LYS A 426 -34.99 -1.66 -2.08
C LYS A 426 -34.83 -0.30 -2.78
N ILE A 427 -33.97 -0.22 -3.79
CA ILE A 427 -33.62 1.04 -4.46
C ILE A 427 -33.88 1.06 -5.98
N GLU A 428 -34.19 -0.08 -6.62
CA GLU A 428 -34.36 -0.14 -8.08
C GLU A 428 -35.45 0.81 -8.62
N HIS A 429 -36.40 1.21 -7.78
CA HIS A 429 -37.50 2.11 -8.12
C HIS A 429 -37.02 3.51 -8.55
N LYS A 430 -35.79 3.90 -8.16
CA LYS A 430 -35.14 5.14 -8.60
C LYS A 430 -34.67 5.09 -10.06
N PHE A 431 -34.65 3.91 -10.68
CA PHE A 431 -33.96 3.65 -11.95
C PHE A 431 -34.88 3.12 -13.05
N LYS A 432 -34.49 3.35 -14.30
CA LYS A 432 -35.25 2.89 -15.46
C LYS A 432 -35.13 1.36 -15.61
N GLY A 433 -36.16 0.66 -15.16
CA GLY A 433 -36.24 -0.80 -15.24
C GLY A 433 -36.39 -1.36 -16.66
N SER A 434 -36.17 -2.67 -16.78
CA SER A 434 -36.42 -3.47 -17.98
C SER A 434 -37.35 -4.64 -17.65
N ASN A 435 -38.46 -4.73 -18.39
CA ASN A 435 -39.44 -5.82 -18.25
C ASN A 435 -38.84 -7.21 -18.50
N PHE A 436 -37.83 -7.31 -19.37
CA PHE A 436 -37.09 -8.55 -19.59
C PHE A 436 -36.33 -8.97 -18.34
N VAL A 437 -35.51 -8.06 -17.78
CA VAL A 437 -34.69 -8.34 -16.59
C VAL A 437 -35.58 -8.67 -15.39
N ARG A 438 -36.70 -7.94 -15.21
CA ARG A 438 -37.68 -8.21 -14.14
C ARG A 438 -38.29 -9.60 -14.24
N LYS A 439 -38.59 -10.08 -15.46
CA LYS A 439 -39.07 -11.46 -15.68
C LYS A 439 -37.99 -12.52 -15.44
N THR A 440 -36.70 -12.21 -15.66
CA THR A 440 -35.61 -13.18 -15.50
C THR A 440 -35.09 -13.30 -14.06
N ILE A 441 -35.00 -12.19 -13.33
CA ILE A 441 -34.33 -12.13 -12.01
C ILE A 441 -35.10 -11.33 -10.94
N GLY A 442 -36.37 -10.99 -11.18
CA GLY A 442 -37.22 -10.30 -10.21
C GLY A 442 -37.01 -8.79 -10.07
N VAL A 443 -35.90 -8.23 -10.60
CA VAL A 443 -35.60 -6.78 -10.59
C VAL A 443 -35.49 -6.22 -12.01
N GLY A 444 -35.94 -4.99 -12.22
CA GLY A 444 -35.91 -4.28 -13.49
C GLY A 444 -34.57 -3.64 -13.83
N SER A 445 -33.81 -3.15 -12.83
CA SER A 445 -32.46 -2.62 -13.02
C SER A 445 -31.45 -3.33 -12.12
N VAL A 446 -30.16 -3.26 -12.48
CA VAL A 446 -29.03 -3.90 -11.79
C VAL A 446 -27.84 -2.97 -11.75
N CYS A 447 -27.30 -2.58 -12.92
CA CYS A 447 -26.05 -1.81 -13.00
C CYS A 447 -26.06 -0.54 -12.16
N GLU A 448 -27.11 0.28 -12.30
CA GLU A 448 -27.26 1.57 -11.60
C GLU A 448 -27.55 1.36 -10.10
N PRO A 449 -28.51 0.51 -9.68
CA PRO A 449 -28.66 0.11 -8.28
C PRO A 449 -27.36 -0.38 -7.63
N SER A 450 -26.61 -1.27 -8.28
CA SER A 450 -25.36 -1.82 -7.72
C SER A 450 -24.27 -0.75 -7.55
N ILE A 451 -24.30 0.34 -8.33
CA ILE A 451 -23.43 1.51 -8.15
C ILE A 451 -23.88 2.33 -6.93
N GLU A 452 -25.18 2.59 -6.78
CA GLU A 452 -25.70 3.36 -5.64
C GLU A 452 -25.50 2.59 -4.31
N LEU A 453 -25.75 1.27 -4.28
CA LEU A 453 -25.46 0.40 -3.11
C LEU A 453 -23.98 0.42 -2.70
N ARG A 454 -23.07 0.72 -3.64
CA ARG A 454 -21.64 0.87 -3.37
C ARG A 454 -21.28 2.23 -2.76
N GLY A 455 -22.22 3.17 -2.68
CA GLY A 455 -22.04 4.54 -2.19
C GLY A 455 -21.61 5.54 -3.28
N ALA A 456 -21.76 5.20 -4.57
CA ALA A 456 -21.29 6.04 -5.67
C ALA A 456 -22.42 6.75 -6.42
N THR A 457 -22.17 7.98 -6.83
CA THR A 457 -23.06 8.75 -7.70
C THR A 457 -22.86 8.33 -9.16
N ILE A 458 -23.94 8.11 -9.91
CA ILE A 458 -23.87 7.67 -11.31
C ILE A 458 -23.47 8.85 -12.20
N ILE A 459 -22.27 8.77 -12.79
CA ILE A 459 -21.77 9.76 -13.77
C ILE A 459 -22.11 9.38 -15.21
N LYS A 460 -22.37 8.09 -15.48
CA LYS A 460 -22.85 7.61 -16.77
C LYS A 460 -23.87 6.50 -16.61
N GLY A 461 -25.11 6.78 -17.01
CA GLY A 461 -26.20 5.81 -17.03
C GLY A 461 -25.93 4.62 -17.95
N LYS A 462 -26.78 3.59 -17.82
CA LYS A 462 -26.61 2.27 -18.44
C LYS A 462 -26.50 2.31 -19.97
N GLN A 463 -25.29 1.99 -20.44
CA GLN A 463 -24.99 1.73 -21.85
C GLN A 463 -25.32 0.26 -22.19
N LYS A 464 -25.94 0.03 -23.34
CA LYS A 464 -26.12 -1.31 -23.92
C LYS A 464 -25.05 -1.53 -24.99
N LEU A 465 -24.30 -2.62 -24.85
CA LEU A 465 -23.31 -3.12 -25.78
C LEU A 465 -23.75 -4.55 -26.16
N ASP A 466 -23.32 -5.14 -27.28
CA ASP A 466 -23.92 -6.43 -27.67
C ASP A 466 -23.68 -7.50 -26.59
N GLY A 467 -24.79 -8.04 -26.07
CA GLY A 467 -24.84 -9.00 -24.97
C GLY A 467 -24.35 -8.52 -23.60
N MET A 468 -23.93 -7.26 -23.42
CA MET A 468 -23.51 -6.71 -22.12
C MET A 468 -24.03 -5.30 -21.84
N THR A 469 -24.00 -4.87 -20.58
CA THR A 469 -24.41 -3.54 -20.16
C THR A 469 -23.44 -2.98 -19.13
N LEU A 470 -23.09 -1.71 -19.28
CA LEU A 470 -22.13 -1.00 -18.43
C LEU A 470 -22.72 0.34 -18.00
N ALA A 471 -22.69 0.63 -16.70
CA ALA A 471 -22.89 1.96 -16.13
C ALA A 471 -21.64 2.37 -15.35
N ILE A 472 -21.45 3.67 -15.14
CA ILE A 472 -20.27 4.21 -14.45
C ILE A 472 -20.72 5.12 -13.32
N GLY A 473 -20.16 4.89 -12.13
CA GLY A 473 -20.30 5.78 -10.98
C GLY A 473 -18.96 6.30 -10.47
N LYS A 474 -19.04 7.32 -9.63
CA LYS A 474 -17.92 7.95 -8.92
C LYS A 474 -18.24 7.97 -7.42
N LEU A 475 -17.34 7.43 -6.60
CA LEU A 475 -17.39 7.61 -5.14
C LEU A 475 -17.10 9.08 -4.80
N PRO A 476 -17.78 9.67 -3.81
CA PRO A 476 -17.49 11.02 -3.35
C PRO A 476 -16.07 11.11 -2.79
N ASP A 477 -15.65 10.09 -2.02
CA ASP A 477 -14.31 9.86 -1.47
C ASP A 477 -13.99 8.35 -1.46
#